data_AF-A0A8I1IPM8-F1
#
_entry.id   AF-A0A8I1IPM8-F1
#
_cell.length_a   1.000
_cell.length_b   1.000
_cell.length_c   1.000
_cell.angle_alpha   90.00
_cell.angle_beta   90.00
_cell.angle_gamma   90.00
#
_symmetry.space_group_name_H-M   'P 1'
#
loop_
_entity.id
_entity.type
_entity.pdbx_description
1 polymer ?
#
loop_
_entity_poly.entity_id
_entity_poly.type
_entity_poly.pdbx_seq_one_letter_code
_entity_poly.pdbx_strand_id
1 'polypeptide(L)' 'MAKYPRWIAYEFESPVVVNKYVLAPRRSSLTESPKDWMFEGSDGVSRVILDTQKNITNWKEKEKKEFHLPMKQNIKNTV' A
#
# COMPACT_ATOMS: atom_id res chain seq x y z
N MET A 1 0.71 17.37 -19.84
CA MET A 1 1.38 17.50 -18.52
C MET A 1 1.82 16.12 -18.06
N ALA A 2 3.08 15.94 -17.70
CA ALA A 2 3.57 14.67 -17.18
C ALA A 2 2.95 14.40 -15.80
N LYS A 3 2.11 13.37 -15.72
CA LYS A 3 1.42 12.93 -14.50
C LYS A 3 2.33 11.91 -13.81
N TYR A 4 3.40 12.38 -13.18
CA TYR A 4 4.28 11.47 -12.44
C TYR A 4 3.47 10.80 -11.33
N PRO A 5 3.56 9.47 -11.15
CA PRO A 5 2.99 8.82 -9.99
C PRO A 5 3.60 9.46 -8.74
N ARG A 6 2.75 10.05 -7.88
CA ARG A 6 3.18 10.53 -6.57
C ARG A 6 3.20 9.35 -5.63
N TRP A 7 4.37 9.04 -5.09
CA TRP A 7 4.55 8.01 -4.08
C TRP A 7 4.87 8.65 -2.74
N ILE A 8 4.54 7.93 -1.68
CA ILE A 8 5.00 8.17 -0.33
C ILE A 8 5.60 6.86 0.17
N ALA A 9 6.72 6.95 0.88
CA ALA A 9 7.38 5.79 1.44
C ALA A 9 7.72 6.05 2.91
N TYR A 10 7.88 4.95 3.64
CA TYR A 10 8.38 4.94 5.01
C TYR A 10 9.47 3.88 5.08
N GLU A 11 10.62 4.25 5.63
CA GLU A 11 11.76 3.36 5.82
C GLU A 11 11.76 2.87 7.26
N PHE A 12 11.80 1.55 7.44
CA PHE A 12 11.90 0.94 8.76
C PHE A 12 13.37 0.87 9.18
N GLU A 13 13.64 1.07 10.47
CA GLU A 13 14.99 0.96 11.04
C GLU A 13 15.57 -0.47 10.93
N SER A 14 14.71 -1.47 10.77
CA SER A 14 15.08 -2.87 10.57
C SER A 14 14.06 -3.58 9.67
N PRO A 15 14.40 -4.73 9.06
CA PRO A 15 13.47 -5.49 8.23
C PRO A 15 12.21 -5.91 9.02
N VAL A 16 11.03 -5.64 8.45
CA VAL A 16 9.74 -5.97 9.07
C VAL A 16 8.87 -6.84 8.16
N VAL A 17 8.05 -7.68 8.78
CA VAL A 17 6.96 -8.39 8.10
C VAL A 17 5.73 -7.50 8.09
N VAL A 18 5.35 -6.98 6.91
CA VAL A 18 4.13 -6.18 6.74
C VAL A 18 2.94 -7.09 6.46
N ASN A 19 1.93 -7.06 7.34
CA ASN A 19 0.69 -7.85 7.17
C ASN A 19 -0.49 -7.02 6.66
N LYS A 20 -0.48 -5.71 6.90
CA LYS A 20 -1.54 -4.79 6.46
C LYS A 20 -1.03 -3.37 6.35
N TYR A 21 -1.76 -2.55 5.59
CA TYR A 21 -1.62 -1.10 5.61
C TYR A 21 -3.00 -0.43 5.70
N VAL A 22 -3.01 0.83 6.15
CA VAL A 22 -4.24 1.57 6.42
C VAL A 22 -4.12 2.96 5.80
N LEU A 23 -5.15 3.36 5.04
CA LEU A 23 -5.26 4.70 4.48
C LEU A 23 -6.44 5.44 5.10
N ALA A 24 -6.19 6.68 5.54
CA ALA A 24 -7.23 7.62 5.94
C ALA A 24 -7.52 8.57 4.76
N PRO A 25 -8.79 8.86 4.46
CA PRO A 25 -9.13 9.76 3.37
C PRO A 25 -8.76 11.20 3.72
N ARG A 26 -8.58 12.01 2.67
CA ARG A 26 -8.42 13.45 2.84
C ARG A 26 -9.73 14.05 3.35
N ARG A 27 -9.70 14.57 4.58
CA ARG A 27 -10.90 15.07 5.29
C ARG A 27 -11.66 16.14 4.51
N SER A 28 -10.97 17.09 3.91
CA SER A 28 -11.59 18.23 3.22
C SER A 28 -12.01 17.96 1.78
N SER A 29 -11.64 16.79 1.21
CA SER A 29 -11.94 16.45 -0.17
C SER A 29 -11.77 14.95 -0.40
N LEU A 30 -12.86 14.20 -0.24
CA LEU A 30 -12.85 12.74 -0.41
C LEU A 30 -12.46 12.33 -1.84
N THR A 31 -12.80 13.16 -2.83
CA THR A 31 -12.51 12.93 -4.26
C THR A 31 -11.02 13.01 -4.59
N GLU A 32 -10.20 13.60 -3.71
CA GLU A 32 -8.75 13.63 -3.82
C GLU A 32 -8.06 12.42 -3.17
N SER A 33 -8.82 11.55 -2.49
CA SER A 33 -8.28 10.28 -1.98
C SER A 33 -7.96 9.34 -3.15
N PRO A 34 -6.94 8.47 -3.02
CA PRO A 34 -6.48 7.68 -4.14
C PRO A 34 -7.54 6.67 -4.61
N LYS A 35 -7.62 6.47 -5.92
CA LYS A 35 -8.53 5.48 -6.54
C LYS A 35 -7.80 4.20 -6.93
N ASP A 36 -6.59 4.37 -7.44
CA ASP A 36 -5.73 3.31 -7.94
C ASP A 36 -4.33 3.52 -7.38
N TRP A 37 -3.71 2.46 -6.86
CA TRP A 37 -2.33 2.49 -6.39
C TRP A 37 -1.73 1.10 -6.30
N MET A 38 -0.41 1.08 -6.19
CA MET A 38 0.40 -0.11 -5.90
C MET A 38 1.05 0.10 -4.54
N PHE A 39 1.01 -0.92 -3.69
CA PHE A 39 1.76 -0.94 -2.44
C PHE A 39 3.00 -1.81 -2.64
N GLU A 40 4.17 -1.19 -2.50
CA GLU A 40 5.46 -1.80 -2.80
C GLU A 40 6.29 -2.01 -1.53
N GLY A 41 7.02 -3.11 -1.47
CA GLY A 41 8.11 -3.34 -0.52
C GLY A 41 9.45 -3.19 -1.21
N SER A 42 10.46 -2.71 -0.48
CA SER A 42 11.82 -2.53 -0.99
C SER A 42 12.84 -2.96 0.06
N ASP A 43 13.91 -3.63 -0.38
CA ASP A 43 15.10 -3.93 0.42
C ASP A 43 16.25 -2.93 0.17
N GLY A 44 15.96 -1.85 -0.57
CA GLY A 44 16.92 -0.82 -0.98
C GLY A 44 17.52 -1.05 -2.37
N VAL A 45 17.38 -2.25 -2.93
CA VAL A 45 17.88 -2.61 -4.26
C VAL A 45 16.73 -3.03 -5.17
N SER A 46 15.88 -3.93 -4.68
CA SER A 46 14.75 -4.50 -5.40
C SER A 46 13.44 -3.93 -4.89
N ARG A 47 12.48 -3.72 -5.80
CA ARG A 47 11.09 -3.37 -5.47
C ARG A 47 10.18 -4.52 -5.85
N VAL A 48 9.28 -4.87 -4.94
CA VAL A 48 8.26 -5.88 -5.16
C VAL A 48 6.88 -5.31 -4.88
N ILE A 49 5.95 -5.57 -5.80
CA ILE A 49 4.54 -5.22 -5.63
C ILE A 49 3.95 -6.21 -4.63
N LEU A 50 3.48 -5.71 -3.50
CA LEU A 50 2.86 -6.50 -2.44
C LEU A 50 1.33 -6.49 -2.54
N ASP A 51 0.76 -5.39 -3.06
CA ASP A 51 -0.67 -5.26 -3.30
C ASP A 51 -0.96 -4.26 -4.45
N THR A 52 -2.11 -4.42 -5.08
CA THR A 52 -2.62 -3.53 -6.13
C THR A 52 -4.09 -3.28 -5.90
N GLN A 53 -4.45 -2.02 -5.70
CA GLN A 53 -5.83 -1.58 -5.53
C GLN A 53 -6.28 -0.80 -6.76
N LYS A 54 -7.52 -1.03 -7.19
CA LYS A 54 -8.11 -0.35 -8.34
C LYS A 54 -9.54 0.09 -8.03
N ASN A 55 -9.92 1.23 -8.59
CA ASN A 55 -11.28 1.77 -8.55
C ASN A 55 -11.87 1.96 -7.13
N ILE A 56 -11.04 2.31 -6.16
CA ILE A 56 -11.50 2.63 -4.79
C ILE A 56 -12.11 4.02 -4.79
N THR A 57 -13.44 4.10 -4.81
CA THR A 57 -14.18 5.37 -4.96
C THR A 57 -15.08 5.69 -3.75
N ASN A 58 -15.30 4.73 -2.85
CA ASN A 58 -16.21 4.84 -1.71
C ASN A 58 -15.51 5.33 -0.43
N TRP A 59 -14.69 6.36 -0.53
CA TRP A 59 -14.09 7.02 0.64
C TRP A 59 -15.14 7.74 1.46
N LYS A 60 -15.03 7.70 2.79
CA LYS A 60 -15.92 8.41 3.71
C LYS A 60 -15.13 9.13 4.78
N GLU A 61 -15.59 10.31 5.19
CA GLU A 61 -14.94 11.04 6.27
C GLU A 61 -14.83 10.19 7.54
N LYS A 62 -13.67 10.28 8.20
CA LYS A 62 -13.36 9.56 9.45
C LYS A 62 -13.34 8.02 9.34
N GLU A 63 -13.60 7.44 8.16
CA GLU A 63 -13.49 6.01 7.89
C GLU A 63 -12.10 5.69 7.35
N LYS A 64 -11.34 4.83 8.04
CA LYS A 64 -10.06 4.30 7.53
C LYS A 64 -10.35 3.08 6.65
N LYS A 65 -9.60 2.93 5.55
CA LYS A 65 -9.62 1.69 4.75
C LYS A 65 -8.40 0.84 5.09
N GLU A 66 -8.65 -0.41 5.47
CA GLU A 66 -7.62 -1.39 5.79
C GLU A 66 -7.46 -2.38 4.64
N PHE A 67 -6.21 -2.66 4.28
CA PHE A 67 -5.84 -3.57 3.21
C PHE A 67 -4.88 -4.61 3.78
N HIS A 68 -5.34 -5.86 3.79
CA HIS A 68 -4.56 -6.99 4.29
C HIS A 68 -3.77 -7.59 3.14
N LEU A 69 -2.46 -7.73 3.33
CA LEU A 69 -1.60 -8.32 2.33
C LEU A 69 -1.80 -9.84 2.34
N PRO A 70 -1.83 -10.50 1.17
CA PRO A 70 -1.84 -11.95 1.14
C PRO A 70 -0.59 -12.43 1.85
N MET A 71 -0.77 -13.28 2.87
CA MET A 71 0.35 -13.89 3.57
C MET A 71 1.14 -14.68 2.52
N LYS A 72 2.34 -14.22 2.16
CA LYS A 72 3.24 -15.01 1.33
C LYS A 72 3.58 -16.24 2.17
N GLN A 73 3.03 -17.40 1.78
CA GLN A 73 3.39 -18.65 2.43
C GLN A 73 4.90 -18.77 2.33
N ASN A 74 5.57 -18.85 3.48
CA ASN A 74 6.94 -19.34 3.51
C ASN A 74 6.89 -20.74 2.88
N ILE A 75 7.34 -20.86 1.64
CA ILE A 75 7.69 -22.16 1.06
C ILE A 75 8.84 -22.62 1.93
N LYS A 76 8.51 -23.44 2.93
CA LYS A 76 9.50 -24.09 3.77
C LYS A 76 10.37 -24.91 2.82
N ASN A 77 11.67 -24.63 2.83
CA ASN A 77 12.69 -25.48 2.22
C ASN A 77 12.33 -26.94 2.53
N THR A 78 12.03 -27.69 1.49
CA THR A 78 11.94 -29.15 1.59
C THR A 78 13.31 -29.67 1.16
N VAL A 79 13.87 -30.42 2.11
CA VAL A 79 15.11 -31.22 2.10
C VAL A 79 15.57 -31.72 0.74
#